data_AF-A0A197ZX04-F1
#
_entry.id   AF-A0A197ZX04-F1
#
_cell.length_a   1.000
_cell.length_b   1.000
_cell.length_c   1.000
_cell.angle_alpha   90.00
_cell.angle_beta   90.00
_cell.angle_gamma   90.00
#
_symmetry.space_group_name_H-M   'P 1'
#
loop_
_entity.id
_entity.type
_entity.pdbx_description
1 polymer ?
#
loop_
_entity_poly.entity_id
_entity_poly.type
_entity_poly.pdbx_seq_one_letter_code
_entity_poly.pdbx_strand_id
1 'polypeptide(L)'
;MNRFRNFRTLIMVLGLLMFSVSSPRYAASDEPFRVFVNGFQVLFTQLPVLEEGSMLVQLRPIYEKLDIKIDWDETTQTITGSKNAFQISMTVNSTEASVDGKAVIIPIAPRIMYQSTFVPLRFVAESVGGDVTWDEKTNHINIITDKGYYVFLAAARNDLKQVKYWLNNGGGPDFKNKNDGLTTLSFAIQRNNVEMLEMLLKSSADPNLSLVGFGDFIRPLISAVFEKDPRIVQLLIEYGADVNHTTREGTALDTAKNLLKKQTNSSDKQNLEEIMKILENKMKSK
;
A
#
# COMPACT_ATOMS: atom_id res chain seq x y z
N MET A 1 83.23 39.31 -9.36
CA MET A 1 82.22 40.38 -9.57
C MET A 1 81.10 39.77 -10.39
N ASN A 2 79.87 39.68 -9.82
CA ASN A 2 78.63 39.19 -10.45
C ASN A 2 78.58 37.69 -10.85
N ARG A 3 77.49 36.92 -10.73
CA ARG A 3 76.15 37.02 -10.10
C ARG A 3 75.42 35.68 -10.38
N PHE A 4 74.60 35.20 -9.42
CA PHE A 4 73.39 34.33 -9.53
C PHE A 4 73.51 32.91 -10.14
N ARG A 5 73.20 31.81 -9.43
CA ARG A 5 71.92 31.24 -8.92
C ARG A 5 71.19 30.34 -9.94
N ASN A 6 70.79 29.13 -9.49
CA ASN A 6 69.64 28.26 -9.87
C ASN A 6 70.09 26.77 -9.95
N PHE A 7 69.88 25.93 -8.92
CA PHE A 7 68.68 25.13 -8.60
C PHE A 7 68.21 24.19 -9.74
N ARG A 8 68.34 22.87 -9.56
CA ARG A 8 67.22 21.92 -9.75
C ARG A 8 67.54 20.48 -9.31
N THR A 9 66.72 20.06 -8.36
CA THR A 9 66.64 18.82 -7.61
C THR A 9 66.05 17.68 -8.45
N LEU A 10 66.66 16.51 -8.28
CA LEU A 10 66.18 15.12 -8.35
C LEU A 10 64.71 14.87 -8.80
N ILE A 11 64.56 14.11 -9.88
CA ILE A 11 63.30 13.49 -10.32
C ILE A 11 63.03 12.26 -9.45
N MET A 12 61.93 12.27 -8.69
CA MET A 12 61.43 11.10 -7.96
C MET A 12 60.13 10.63 -8.65
N VAL A 13 60.18 9.44 -9.26
CA VAL A 13 59.03 8.79 -9.90
C VAL A 13 58.15 8.20 -8.80
N LEU A 14 56.97 8.79 -8.57
CA LEU A 14 55.94 8.24 -7.69
C LEU A 14 55.12 7.21 -8.48
N GLY A 15 55.25 5.93 -8.12
CA GLY A 15 54.40 4.86 -8.64
C GLY A 15 52.97 4.97 -8.07
N LEU A 16 51.99 5.20 -8.93
CA LEU A 16 50.57 5.13 -8.59
C LEU A 16 50.17 3.66 -8.31
N LEU A 17 49.99 3.31 -7.05
CA LEU A 17 49.32 2.08 -6.62
C LEU A 17 47.80 2.27 -6.84
N MET A 18 47.29 1.67 -7.92
CA MET A 18 45.86 1.53 -8.16
C MET A 18 45.27 0.58 -7.11
N PHE A 19 44.76 1.12 -6.00
CA PHE A 19 43.84 0.39 -5.13
C PHE A 19 42.52 0.23 -5.90
N SER A 20 42.35 -0.92 -6.55
CA SER A 20 41.03 -1.37 -6.98
C SER A 20 40.19 -1.58 -5.72
N VAL A 21 39.33 -0.62 -5.40
CA VAL A 21 38.27 -0.81 -4.41
C VAL A 21 37.32 -1.84 -5.00
N SER A 22 37.48 -3.10 -4.61
CA SER A 22 36.46 -4.11 -4.81
C SER A 22 35.23 -3.66 -4.02
N SER A 23 34.25 -3.08 -4.70
CA SER A 23 32.93 -2.88 -4.13
C SER A 23 32.42 -4.25 -3.64
N PRO A 24 31.91 -4.36 -2.41
CA PRO A 24 31.37 -5.63 -1.94
C PRO A 24 30.26 -6.07 -2.91
N ARG A 25 30.38 -7.29 -3.41
CA ARG A 25 29.27 -7.99 -4.05
C ARG A 25 28.20 -8.14 -2.97
N TYR A 26 27.04 -7.52 -3.15
CA TYR A 26 25.87 -7.85 -2.35
C TYR A 26 25.56 -9.34 -2.55
N ALA A 27 25.87 -10.16 -1.54
CA ALA A 27 25.32 -11.50 -1.44
C ALA A 27 23.79 -11.39 -1.31
N ALA A 28 23.06 -12.42 -1.74
CA ALA A 28 21.63 -12.57 -1.42
C ALA A 28 21.43 -12.24 0.07
N SER A 29 20.48 -11.37 0.38
CA SER A 29 20.40 -10.71 1.69
C SER A 29 20.24 -11.71 2.83
N ASP A 30 21.10 -11.63 3.85
CA ASP A 30 20.96 -12.33 5.15
C ASP A 30 19.74 -11.82 5.97
N GLU A 31 18.88 -11.00 5.37
CA GLU A 31 17.69 -10.45 6.00
C GLU A 31 16.61 -11.52 6.12
N PRO A 32 15.93 -11.62 7.28
CA PRO A 32 14.87 -12.61 7.46
C PRO A 32 13.68 -12.32 6.54
N PHE A 33 12.99 -13.38 6.12
CA PHE A 33 11.76 -13.24 5.35
C PHE A 33 10.69 -12.47 6.12
N ARG A 34 10.03 -11.54 5.43
CA ARG A 34 8.91 -10.76 5.98
C ARG A 34 7.69 -10.96 5.10
N VAL A 35 6.54 -11.20 5.74
CA VAL A 35 5.28 -11.43 5.04
C VAL A 35 4.39 -10.21 5.18
N PHE A 36 3.78 -9.79 4.09
CA PHE A 36 2.84 -8.68 4.02
C PHE A 36 1.53 -9.14 3.40
N VAL A 37 0.40 -8.79 3.99
CA VAL A 37 -0.94 -8.99 3.41
C VAL A 37 -1.51 -7.62 3.06
N ASN A 38 -1.81 -7.37 1.79
CA ASN A 38 -2.29 -6.09 1.26
C ASN A 38 -1.43 -4.89 1.74
N GLY A 39 -0.11 -5.07 1.75
CA GLY A 39 0.85 -4.06 2.20
C GLY A 39 1.09 -3.98 3.71
N PHE A 40 0.35 -4.73 4.53
CA PHE A 40 0.51 -4.73 5.97
C PHE A 40 1.34 -5.92 6.44
N GLN A 41 2.41 -5.65 7.17
CA GLN A 41 3.26 -6.72 7.71
C GLN A 41 2.47 -7.63 8.65
N VAL A 42 2.74 -8.93 8.54
CA VAL A 42 2.36 -9.96 9.51
C VAL A 42 3.54 -10.14 10.45
N LEU A 43 3.31 -9.90 11.74
CA LEU A 43 4.32 -10.07 12.77
C LEU A 43 4.24 -11.50 13.30
N PHE A 44 5.37 -12.20 13.20
CA PHE A 44 5.52 -13.55 13.74
C PHE A 44 6.46 -13.52 14.93
N THR A 45 6.15 -14.32 15.97
CA THR A 45 7.07 -14.50 17.10
C THR A 45 8.20 -15.47 16.78
N GLN A 46 8.00 -16.32 15.78
CA GLN A 46 9.05 -17.13 15.15
C GLN A 46 9.09 -16.82 13.66
N LEU A 47 10.30 -16.58 13.13
CA LEU A 47 10.48 -16.14 11.76
C LEU A 47 9.95 -17.17 10.74
N PRO A 48 9.49 -16.72 9.56
CA PRO A 48 9.17 -17.62 8.46
C PRO A 48 10.39 -18.49 8.08
N VAL A 49 10.12 -19.76 7.75
CA VAL A 49 11.14 -20.75 7.42
C VAL A 49 10.97 -21.19 5.97
N LEU A 50 12.00 -21.05 5.15
CA LEU A 50 12.02 -21.61 3.80
C LEU A 50 12.55 -23.05 3.86
N GLU A 51 11.73 -24.00 3.46
CA GLU A 51 12.09 -25.42 3.44
C GLU A 51 11.57 -26.08 2.18
N GLU A 52 12.44 -26.79 1.46
CA GLU A 52 12.07 -27.48 0.20
C GLU A 52 11.35 -26.57 -0.81
N GLY A 53 11.75 -25.29 -0.86
CA GLY A 53 11.12 -24.28 -1.73
C GLY A 53 9.76 -23.77 -1.24
N SER A 54 9.26 -24.24 -0.10
CA SER A 54 8.00 -23.83 0.52
C SER A 54 8.25 -22.96 1.74
N MET A 55 7.56 -21.82 1.82
CA MET A 55 7.62 -20.97 3.00
C MET A 55 6.63 -21.47 4.06
N LEU A 56 7.15 -21.81 5.23
CA LEU A 56 6.38 -22.12 6.42
C LEU A 56 6.29 -20.90 7.33
N VAL A 57 5.08 -20.59 7.80
CA VAL A 57 4.83 -19.50 8.75
C VAL A 57 4.02 -19.98 9.94
N GLN A 58 4.07 -19.26 11.06
CA GLN A 58 3.17 -19.56 12.17
C GLN A 58 1.72 -19.38 11.75
N LEU A 59 0.88 -20.35 12.10
CA LEU A 59 -0.52 -20.43 11.73
C LEU A 59 -1.32 -19.20 12.19
N ARG A 60 -1.25 -18.87 13.47
CA ARG A 60 -2.17 -17.88 14.07
C ARG A 60 -2.05 -16.49 13.44
N PRO A 61 -0.85 -15.88 13.34
CA PRO A 61 -0.74 -14.53 12.79
C PRO A 61 -1.21 -14.41 11.34
N ILE A 62 -0.96 -15.42 10.49
CA ILE A 62 -1.38 -15.37 9.08
C ILE A 62 -2.89 -15.58 8.93
N TYR A 63 -3.48 -16.52 9.68
CA TYR A 63 -4.94 -16.76 9.66
C TYR A 63 -5.71 -15.54 10.17
N GLU A 64 -5.27 -14.93 11.27
CA GLU A 64 -5.86 -13.69 11.79
C GLU A 64 -5.77 -12.55 10.77
N LYS A 65 -4.62 -12.40 10.10
CA LYS A 65 -4.45 -11.35 9.08
C LYS A 65 -5.35 -11.55 7.85
N LEU A 66 -5.58 -12.81 7.47
CA LEU A 66 -6.45 -13.19 6.36
C LEU A 66 -7.93 -13.28 6.78
N ASP A 67 -8.24 -13.02 8.05
CA ASP A 67 -9.59 -13.13 8.63
C ASP A 67 -10.18 -14.55 8.47
N ILE A 68 -9.35 -15.57 8.73
CA ILE A 68 -9.72 -16.98 8.74
C ILE A 68 -9.81 -17.43 10.19
N LYS A 69 -10.98 -17.91 10.61
CA LYS A 69 -11.19 -18.50 11.94
C LYS A 69 -10.51 -19.85 12.01
N ILE A 70 -9.89 -20.15 13.15
CA ILE A 70 -9.18 -21.40 13.40
C ILE A 70 -10.02 -22.27 14.32
N ASP A 71 -10.13 -23.55 13.97
CA ASP A 71 -10.56 -24.65 14.82
C ASP A 71 -9.44 -25.71 14.84
N TRP A 72 -9.14 -26.24 16.02
CA TRP A 72 -8.02 -27.17 16.23
C TRP A 72 -8.52 -28.42 16.92
N ASP A 73 -8.35 -29.55 16.26
CA ASP A 73 -8.63 -30.87 16.83
C ASP A 73 -7.32 -31.46 17.39
N GLU A 74 -7.23 -31.54 18.72
CA GLU A 74 -6.07 -32.09 19.43
C GLU A 74 -5.85 -33.59 19.18
N THR A 75 -6.92 -34.35 18.95
CA THR A 75 -6.86 -35.81 18.79
C THR A 75 -6.28 -36.18 17.44
N THR A 76 -6.72 -35.48 16.40
CA THR A 76 -6.26 -35.74 15.03
C THR A 76 -5.12 -34.82 14.60
N GLN A 77 -4.78 -33.82 15.41
CA GLN A 77 -3.86 -32.74 15.06
C GLN A 77 -4.26 -32.02 13.77
N THR A 78 -5.56 -31.83 13.61
CA THR A 78 -6.15 -31.22 12.41
C THR A 78 -6.45 -29.76 12.65
N ILE A 79 -6.03 -28.95 11.69
CA ILE A 79 -6.29 -27.53 11.59
C ILE A 79 -7.47 -27.37 10.65
N THR A 80 -8.55 -26.72 11.10
CA THR A 80 -9.63 -26.29 10.24
C THR A 80 -9.71 -24.76 10.23
N GLY A 81 -9.54 -24.17 9.05
CA GLY A 81 -9.75 -22.74 8.79
C GLY A 81 -11.13 -22.51 8.18
N SER A 82 -11.84 -21.45 8.60
CA SER A 82 -13.12 -21.06 7.98
C SER A 82 -13.28 -19.55 7.82
N LYS A 83 -13.89 -19.14 6.70
CA LYS A 83 -14.27 -17.76 6.41
C LYS A 83 -15.50 -17.73 5.51
N ASN A 84 -16.64 -17.26 6.01
CA ASN A 84 -17.92 -17.35 5.30
C ASN A 84 -18.21 -18.80 4.85
N ALA A 85 -18.34 -19.05 3.54
CA ALA A 85 -18.51 -20.39 2.98
C ALA A 85 -17.20 -21.13 2.68
N PHE A 86 -16.05 -20.43 2.74
CA PHE A 86 -14.74 -21.03 2.51
C PHE A 86 -14.28 -21.86 3.72
N GLN A 87 -13.74 -23.04 3.46
CA GLN A 87 -13.12 -23.91 4.45
C GLN A 87 -11.79 -24.47 3.93
N ILE A 88 -10.79 -24.53 4.80
CA ILE A 88 -9.50 -25.18 4.55
C ILE A 88 -9.19 -26.14 5.70
N SER A 89 -8.65 -27.31 5.40
CA SER A 89 -8.20 -28.27 6.42
C SER A 89 -6.82 -28.81 6.10
N MET A 90 -5.98 -28.95 7.13
CA MET A 90 -4.69 -29.62 7.04
C MET A 90 -4.40 -30.37 8.33
N THR A 91 -3.74 -31.53 8.23
CA THR A 91 -3.32 -32.32 9.39
C THR A 91 -1.81 -32.24 9.55
N VAL A 92 -1.34 -32.06 10.79
CA VAL A 92 0.09 -32.04 11.12
C VAL A 92 0.78 -33.31 10.59
N ASN A 93 1.94 -33.13 9.96
CA ASN A 93 2.75 -34.17 9.31
C ASN A 93 2.07 -34.90 8.13
N SER A 94 0.95 -34.40 7.62
CA SER A 94 0.32 -34.89 6.39
C SER A 94 0.46 -33.88 5.24
N THR A 95 0.78 -34.37 4.04
CA THR A 95 0.72 -33.59 2.80
C THR A 95 -0.66 -33.64 2.15
N GLU A 96 -1.61 -34.35 2.73
CA GLU A 96 -3.01 -34.32 2.34
C GLU A 96 -3.72 -33.19 3.07
N ALA A 97 -4.27 -32.26 2.29
CA ALA A 97 -5.07 -31.13 2.75
C ALA A 97 -6.43 -31.13 2.05
N SER A 98 -7.32 -30.23 2.44
CA SER A 98 -8.60 -30.04 1.77
C SER A 98 -8.95 -28.56 1.67
N VAL A 99 -9.53 -28.15 0.55
CA VAL A 99 -10.15 -26.83 0.34
C VAL A 99 -11.59 -27.06 -0.12
N ASP A 100 -12.55 -26.51 0.62
CA ASP A 100 -13.99 -26.67 0.38
C ASP A 100 -14.41 -28.15 0.18
N GLY A 101 -13.85 -29.03 1.02
CA GLY A 101 -14.10 -30.47 0.99
C GLY A 101 -13.38 -31.25 -0.12
N LYS A 102 -12.62 -30.58 -1.00
CA LYS A 102 -11.85 -31.23 -2.06
C LYS A 102 -10.43 -31.48 -1.58
N ALA A 103 -9.99 -32.74 -1.66
CA ALA A 103 -8.62 -33.13 -1.33
C ALA A 103 -7.60 -32.46 -2.26
N VAL A 104 -6.50 -31.95 -1.67
CA VAL A 104 -5.37 -31.30 -2.34
C VAL A 104 -4.07 -31.82 -1.72
N ILE A 105 -3.08 -32.13 -2.56
CA ILE A 105 -1.73 -32.45 -2.10
C ILE A 105 -0.91 -31.17 -2.00
N ILE A 106 -0.34 -30.92 -0.84
CA ILE A 106 0.56 -29.79 -0.58
C ILE A 106 2.02 -30.23 -0.62
N PRO A 107 2.96 -29.37 -1.06
CA PRO A 107 4.37 -29.74 -1.22
C PRO A 107 5.07 -30.03 0.10
N ILE A 108 4.60 -29.43 1.20
CA ILE A 108 5.17 -29.59 2.53
C ILE A 108 4.04 -29.67 3.56
N ALA A 109 4.14 -30.61 4.49
CA ALA A 109 3.14 -30.78 5.55
C ALA A 109 3.24 -29.64 6.59
N PRO A 110 2.12 -29.22 7.22
CA PRO A 110 2.20 -28.42 8.41
C PRO A 110 2.86 -29.20 9.54
N ARG A 111 3.54 -28.51 10.45
CA ARG A 111 4.32 -29.14 11.53
C ARG A 111 4.32 -28.29 12.78
N ILE A 112 4.63 -28.91 13.91
CA ILE A 112 4.80 -28.19 15.17
C ILE A 112 6.29 -27.95 15.38
N MET A 113 6.67 -26.68 15.54
CA MET A 113 8.03 -26.24 15.90
C MET A 113 7.94 -25.17 16.96
N TYR A 114 8.80 -25.23 17.98
CA TYR A 114 8.82 -24.21 19.05
C TYR A 114 7.43 -24.00 19.70
N GLN A 115 6.68 -25.08 19.92
CA GLN A 115 5.31 -25.06 20.47
C GLN A 115 4.27 -24.31 19.61
N SER A 116 4.60 -23.98 18.36
CA SER A 116 3.70 -23.34 17.40
C SER A 116 3.49 -24.22 16.18
N THR A 117 2.27 -24.20 15.65
CA THR A 117 1.96 -24.85 14.37
C THR A 117 2.40 -23.95 13.22
N PHE A 118 3.20 -24.51 12.32
CA PHE A 118 3.64 -23.87 11.08
C PHE A 118 2.90 -24.46 9.90
N VAL A 119 2.48 -23.61 8.97
CA VAL A 119 1.68 -23.97 7.79
C VAL A 119 2.31 -23.43 6.51
N PRO A 120 2.08 -24.08 5.35
CA PRO A 120 2.57 -23.60 4.07
C PRO A 120 1.87 -22.30 3.67
N LEU A 121 2.63 -21.20 3.66
CA LEU A 121 2.13 -19.85 3.44
C LEU A 121 1.37 -19.72 2.12
N ARG A 122 1.97 -20.23 1.03
CA ARG A 122 1.42 -20.11 -0.32
C ARG A 122 0.07 -20.82 -0.43
N PHE A 123 -0.01 -22.06 0.07
CA PHE A 123 -1.25 -22.82 0.06
C PHE A 123 -2.37 -22.11 0.82
N VAL A 124 -2.09 -21.61 2.02
CA VAL A 124 -3.07 -20.84 2.82
C VAL A 124 -3.50 -19.57 2.08
N ALA A 125 -2.56 -18.79 1.55
CA ALA A 125 -2.84 -17.55 0.86
C ALA A 125 -3.64 -17.74 -0.43
N GLU A 126 -3.24 -18.67 -1.29
CA GLU A 126 -3.90 -18.94 -2.58
C GLU A 126 -5.28 -19.58 -2.38
N SER A 127 -5.48 -20.36 -1.32
CA SER A 127 -6.79 -20.96 -1.01
C SER A 127 -7.89 -19.92 -0.78
N VAL A 128 -7.54 -18.73 -0.30
CA VAL A 128 -8.47 -17.59 -0.15
C VAL A 128 -8.44 -16.63 -1.33
N GLY A 129 -7.88 -17.05 -2.47
CA GLY A 129 -7.75 -16.24 -3.68
C GLY A 129 -6.67 -15.17 -3.63
N GLY A 130 -5.70 -15.30 -2.71
CA GLY A 130 -4.60 -14.37 -2.57
C GLY A 130 -3.48 -14.61 -3.59
N ASP A 131 -3.04 -13.56 -4.27
CA ASP A 131 -1.86 -13.59 -5.14
C ASP A 131 -0.57 -13.50 -4.30
N VAL A 132 0.35 -14.45 -4.46
CA VAL A 132 1.60 -14.51 -3.68
C VAL A 132 2.81 -14.21 -4.55
N THR A 133 3.50 -13.11 -4.23
CA THR A 133 4.77 -12.73 -4.87
C THR A 133 5.91 -12.67 -3.87
N TRP A 134 7.12 -12.93 -4.35
CA TRP A 134 8.34 -12.82 -3.58
C TRP A 134 9.26 -11.80 -4.25
N ASP A 135 9.73 -10.82 -3.49
CA ASP A 135 10.81 -9.93 -3.87
C ASP A 135 12.14 -10.46 -3.30
N GLU A 136 12.95 -11.05 -4.17
CA GLU A 136 14.25 -11.64 -3.83
C GLU A 136 15.26 -10.62 -3.28
N LYS A 137 15.12 -9.33 -3.60
CA LYS A 137 16.07 -8.31 -3.12
C LYS A 137 15.83 -7.95 -1.66
N THR A 138 14.57 -8.03 -1.23
CA THR A 138 14.13 -7.60 0.10
C THR A 138 13.69 -8.75 1.00
N ASN A 139 13.64 -9.98 0.48
CA ASN A 139 13.02 -11.14 1.14
C ASN A 139 11.58 -10.86 1.60
N HIS A 140 10.87 -9.99 0.87
CA HIS A 140 9.48 -9.68 1.14
C HIS A 140 8.58 -10.62 0.38
N ILE A 141 7.65 -11.25 1.10
CA ILE A 141 6.58 -12.05 0.53
C ILE A 141 5.31 -11.21 0.63
N ASN A 142 4.72 -10.87 -0.52
CA ASN A 142 3.50 -10.09 -0.59
C ASN A 142 2.33 -10.99 -0.96
N ILE A 143 1.28 -10.93 -0.16
CA ILE A 143 0.01 -11.62 -0.36
C ILE A 143 -1.04 -10.56 -0.64
N ILE A 144 -1.64 -10.59 -1.82
CA ILE A 144 -2.67 -9.63 -2.22
C ILE A 144 -4.01 -10.35 -2.31
N THR A 145 -4.89 -10.05 -1.36
CA THR A 145 -6.27 -10.57 -1.31
C THR A 145 -7.31 -9.52 -1.68
N ASP A 146 -6.92 -8.25 -1.70
CA ASP A 146 -7.74 -7.15 -2.19
C ASP A 146 -7.03 -6.49 -3.38
N LYS A 147 -7.56 -6.71 -4.59
CA LYS A 147 -7.01 -6.12 -5.82
C LYS A 147 -7.07 -4.58 -5.82
N GLY A 148 -7.90 -3.97 -4.97
CA GLY A 148 -7.87 -2.52 -4.74
C GLY A 148 -6.51 -2.02 -4.24
N TYR A 149 -5.72 -2.87 -3.58
CA TYR A 149 -4.35 -2.54 -3.21
C TYR A 149 -3.44 -2.29 -4.43
N TYR A 150 -3.66 -3.00 -5.55
CA TYR A 150 -2.92 -2.72 -6.78
C TYR A 150 -3.29 -1.36 -7.40
N VAL A 151 -4.57 -0.97 -7.32
CA VAL A 151 -5.02 0.36 -7.72
C VAL A 151 -4.35 1.43 -6.85
N PHE A 152 -4.33 1.21 -5.53
CA PHE A 152 -3.67 2.10 -4.57
C PHE A 152 -2.17 2.28 -4.86
N LEU A 153 -1.44 1.19 -5.09
CA LEU A 153 -0.01 1.25 -5.43
C LEU A 153 0.26 1.96 -6.77
N ALA A 154 -0.59 1.74 -7.78
CA ALA A 154 -0.49 2.43 -9.06
C ALA A 154 -0.76 3.94 -8.91
N ALA A 155 -1.78 4.32 -8.14
CA ALA A 155 -2.10 5.71 -7.84
C ALA A 155 -0.98 6.40 -7.05
N ALA A 156 -0.38 5.72 -6.07
CA ALA A 156 0.76 6.23 -5.31
C ALA A 156 1.95 6.59 -6.21
N ARG A 157 2.18 5.80 -7.28
CA ARG A 157 3.21 6.01 -8.30
C ARG A 157 2.81 6.98 -9.42
N ASN A 158 1.59 7.49 -9.39
CA ASN A 158 1.00 8.32 -10.44
C ASN A 158 0.94 7.62 -11.82
N ASP A 159 0.80 6.29 -11.83
CA ASP A 159 0.78 5.48 -13.05
C ASP A 159 -0.66 5.24 -13.53
N LEU A 160 -1.16 6.15 -14.35
CA LEU A 160 -2.52 6.11 -14.90
C LEU A 160 -2.83 4.83 -15.68
N LYS A 161 -1.83 4.25 -16.37
CA LYS A 161 -2.03 3.02 -17.16
C LYS A 161 -2.30 1.84 -16.24
N GLN A 162 -1.51 1.71 -15.17
CA GLN A 162 -1.70 0.67 -14.19
C GLN A 162 -2.97 0.88 -13.36
N VAL A 163 -3.31 2.13 -12.99
CA VAL A 163 -4.59 2.43 -12.33
C VAL A 163 -5.75 1.93 -13.18
N LYS A 164 -5.79 2.30 -14.47
CA LYS A 164 -6.82 1.86 -15.41
C LYS A 164 -6.88 0.34 -15.55
N TYR A 165 -5.72 -0.30 -15.68
CA TYR A 165 -5.64 -1.76 -15.82
C TYR A 165 -6.27 -2.46 -14.61
N TRP A 166 -5.90 -2.08 -13.38
CA TRP A 166 -6.38 -2.76 -12.18
C TRP A 166 -7.86 -2.49 -11.90
N LEU A 167 -8.35 -1.27 -12.13
CA LEU A 167 -9.78 -0.95 -12.06
C LEU A 167 -10.60 -1.85 -13.00
N ASN A 168 -10.12 -2.06 -14.23
CA ASN A 168 -10.78 -2.93 -15.21
C ASN A 168 -10.66 -4.44 -14.91
N ASN A 169 -9.79 -4.84 -13.96
CA ASN A 169 -9.52 -6.24 -13.62
C ASN A 169 -9.96 -6.60 -12.19
N GLY A 170 -10.97 -5.91 -11.68
CA GLY A 170 -11.62 -6.20 -10.41
C GLY A 170 -10.96 -5.55 -9.18
N GLY A 171 -10.02 -4.63 -9.38
CA GLY A 171 -9.51 -3.78 -8.30
C GLY A 171 -10.52 -2.69 -7.93
N GLY A 172 -10.88 -2.60 -6.66
CA GLY A 172 -11.73 -1.53 -6.15
C GLY A 172 -10.97 -0.20 -6.03
N PRO A 173 -11.62 0.96 -6.24
CA PRO A 173 -10.96 2.26 -6.14
C PRO A 173 -10.72 2.71 -4.69
N ASP A 174 -11.47 2.18 -3.72
CA ASP A 174 -11.58 2.72 -2.36
C ASP A 174 -10.63 2.08 -1.34
N PHE A 175 -9.52 1.49 -1.81
CA PHE A 175 -8.53 0.95 -0.88
C PHE A 175 -8.00 2.05 0.06
N LYS A 176 -7.98 1.73 1.36
CA LYS A 176 -7.49 2.61 2.43
C LYS A 176 -6.36 1.93 3.20
N ASN A 177 -5.21 2.59 3.22
CA ASN A 177 -4.10 2.16 4.04
C ASN A 177 -4.44 2.36 5.53
N LYS A 178 -4.40 1.29 6.33
CA LYS A 178 -4.74 1.30 7.76
C LYS A 178 -3.65 1.96 8.61
N ASN A 179 -2.43 2.11 8.10
CA ASN A 179 -1.31 2.66 8.86
C ASN A 179 -1.33 4.20 8.90
N ASP A 180 -1.56 4.85 7.76
CA ASP A 180 -1.54 6.30 7.60
C ASP A 180 -2.91 6.89 7.22
N GLY A 181 -3.89 6.04 6.90
CA GLY A 181 -5.23 6.45 6.49
C GLY A 181 -5.30 7.01 5.05
N LEU A 182 -4.22 6.90 4.26
CA LEU A 182 -4.23 7.32 2.86
C LEU A 182 -5.20 6.47 2.04
N THR A 183 -5.92 7.10 1.14
CA THR A 183 -6.83 6.43 0.18
C THR A 183 -6.30 6.60 -1.23
N THR A 184 -6.70 5.75 -2.16
CA THR A 184 -6.37 5.90 -3.58
C THR A 184 -6.78 7.29 -4.10
N LEU A 185 -7.96 7.78 -3.71
CA LEU A 185 -8.49 9.08 -4.09
C LEU A 185 -7.62 10.24 -3.57
N SER A 186 -7.02 10.10 -2.37
CA SER A 186 -6.16 11.14 -1.79
C SER A 186 -4.91 11.41 -2.64
N PHE A 187 -4.33 10.40 -3.28
CA PHE A 187 -3.17 10.59 -4.15
C PHE A 187 -3.52 11.43 -5.39
N ALA A 188 -4.69 11.21 -5.98
CA ALA A 188 -5.15 11.99 -7.12
C ALA A 188 -5.33 13.47 -6.74
N ILE A 189 -5.93 13.73 -5.58
CA ILE A 189 -6.18 15.09 -5.08
C ILE A 189 -4.87 15.81 -4.75
N GLN A 190 -4.01 15.23 -3.89
CA GLN A 190 -2.76 15.87 -3.45
C GLN A 190 -1.75 16.11 -4.58
N ARG A 191 -1.84 15.35 -5.68
CA ARG A 191 -1.02 15.55 -6.87
C ARG A 191 -1.67 16.47 -7.90
N ASN A 192 -2.85 17.01 -7.59
CA ASN A 192 -3.71 17.74 -8.50
C ASN A 192 -3.89 17.02 -9.87
N ASN A 193 -4.04 15.70 -9.83
CA ASN A 193 -4.18 14.87 -11.02
C ASN A 193 -5.67 14.65 -11.34
N VAL A 194 -6.22 15.57 -12.13
CA VAL A 194 -7.62 15.57 -12.57
C VAL A 194 -7.99 14.28 -13.32
N GLU A 195 -7.10 13.77 -14.19
CA GLU A 195 -7.37 12.57 -14.99
C GLU A 195 -7.46 11.32 -14.12
N MET A 196 -6.55 11.17 -13.15
CA MET A 196 -6.63 10.05 -12.20
C MET A 196 -7.90 10.14 -11.34
N LEU A 197 -8.21 11.35 -10.87
CA LEU A 197 -9.39 11.57 -10.05
C LEU A 197 -10.66 11.18 -10.80
N GLU A 198 -10.80 11.61 -12.07
CA GLU A 198 -11.92 11.25 -12.93
C GLU A 198 -12.01 9.75 -13.16
N MET A 199 -10.87 9.09 -13.40
CA MET A 199 -10.83 7.64 -13.60
C MET A 199 -11.31 6.87 -12.37
N LEU A 200 -10.89 7.29 -11.17
CA LEU A 200 -11.32 6.68 -9.91
C LEU A 200 -12.81 6.90 -9.67
N LEU A 201 -13.30 8.14 -9.80
CA LEU A 201 -14.71 8.49 -9.60
C LEU A 201 -15.64 7.80 -10.61
N LYS A 202 -15.25 7.71 -11.89
CA LYS A 202 -15.98 6.91 -12.91
C LYS A 202 -16.04 5.43 -12.55
N SER A 203 -15.07 4.94 -11.79
CA SER A 203 -15.02 3.57 -11.30
C SER A 203 -15.73 3.40 -9.95
N SER A 204 -16.64 4.32 -9.62
CA SER A 204 -17.45 4.34 -8.39
C SER A 204 -16.65 4.55 -7.09
N ALA A 205 -15.52 5.27 -7.15
CA ALA A 205 -14.84 5.70 -5.93
C ALA A 205 -15.76 6.59 -5.09
N ASP A 206 -15.84 6.33 -3.79
CA ASP A 206 -16.63 7.17 -2.87
C ASP A 206 -15.96 8.55 -2.70
N PRO A 207 -16.57 9.64 -3.19
CA PRO A 207 -16.01 10.99 -3.05
C PRO A 207 -16.09 11.53 -1.62
N ASN A 208 -16.70 10.79 -0.69
CA ASN A 208 -16.83 11.14 0.72
C ASN A 208 -15.94 10.29 1.63
N LEU A 209 -15.20 9.32 1.08
CA LEU A 209 -14.33 8.45 1.86
C LEU A 209 -13.29 9.27 2.62
N SER A 210 -13.34 9.22 3.96
CA SER A 210 -12.48 10.05 4.81
C SER A 210 -10.99 9.76 4.58
N LEU A 211 -10.24 10.84 4.34
CA LEU A 211 -8.80 10.85 4.14
C LEU A 211 -8.10 11.00 5.50
N VAL A 212 -7.12 10.13 5.80
CA VAL A 212 -6.24 10.18 6.99
C VAL A 212 -6.96 9.92 8.33
N GLY A 213 -6.25 9.38 9.32
CA GLY A 213 -6.79 9.01 10.63
C GLY A 213 -6.08 9.69 11.81
N PHE A 214 -6.76 10.68 12.40
CA PHE A 214 -6.82 10.97 13.85
C PHE A 214 -8.05 11.87 14.08
N GLY A 215 -9.22 11.23 14.25
CA GLY A 215 -10.53 11.89 14.32
C GLY A 215 -11.28 11.91 12.99
N ASP A 216 -12.51 12.43 12.99
CA ASP A 216 -13.20 12.87 11.76
C ASP A 216 -12.31 13.92 11.04
N PHE A 217 -12.80 14.61 10.00
CA PHE A 217 -12.36 15.97 9.67
C PHE A 217 -11.54 16.23 8.39
N ILE A 218 -11.03 15.26 7.61
CA ILE A 218 -10.60 15.58 6.23
C ILE A 218 -11.34 14.72 5.21
N ARG A 219 -12.36 15.32 4.60
CA ARG A 219 -13.04 14.76 3.43
C ARG A 219 -12.31 15.15 2.14
N PRO A 220 -12.42 14.34 1.08
CA PRO A 220 -11.83 14.64 -0.23
C PRO A 220 -12.14 16.06 -0.72
N LEU A 221 -13.38 16.51 -0.56
CA LEU A 221 -13.81 17.85 -0.99
C LEU A 221 -13.07 18.98 -0.25
N ILE A 222 -12.79 18.83 1.05
CA ILE A 222 -12.06 19.85 1.81
C ILE A 222 -10.59 19.85 1.42
N SER A 223 -9.98 18.67 1.25
CA SER A 223 -8.61 18.56 0.74
C SER A 223 -8.47 19.21 -0.64
N ALA A 224 -9.43 19.01 -1.53
CA ALA A 224 -9.44 19.60 -2.87
C ALA A 224 -9.41 21.13 -2.87
N VAL A 225 -10.00 21.78 -1.84
CA VAL A 225 -9.97 23.24 -1.71
C VAL A 225 -8.56 23.76 -1.44
N PHE A 226 -7.72 23.00 -0.72
CA PHE A 226 -6.32 23.37 -0.47
C PHE A 226 -5.46 23.31 -1.73
N GLU A 227 -5.81 22.45 -2.68
CA GLU A 227 -5.15 22.37 -4.00
C GLU A 227 -5.47 23.56 -4.90
N LYS A 228 -6.53 24.33 -4.57
CA LYS A 228 -6.96 25.53 -5.29
C LYS A 228 -7.16 25.28 -6.79
N ASP A 229 -7.62 24.08 -7.14
CA ASP A 229 -8.00 23.72 -8.49
C ASP A 229 -9.53 23.55 -8.57
N PRO A 230 -10.25 24.48 -9.22
CA PRO A 230 -11.71 24.39 -9.34
C PRO A 230 -12.18 23.09 -10.00
N ARG A 231 -11.36 22.49 -10.88
CA ARG A 231 -11.72 21.28 -11.62
C ARG A 231 -11.83 20.06 -10.69
N ILE A 232 -10.91 19.93 -9.74
CA ILE A 232 -10.94 18.85 -8.73
C ILE A 232 -12.21 18.98 -7.87
N VAL A 233 -12.51 20.19 -7.39
CA VAL A 233 -13.70 20.48 -6.57
C VAL A 233 -14.98 20.19 -7.35
N GLN A 234 -15.07 20.70 -8.57
CA GLN A 234 -16.21 20.49 -9.48
C GLN A 234 -16.45 18.98 -9.70
N LEU A 235 -15.39 18.24 -10.01
CA LEU A 235 -15.49 16.81 -10.29
C LEU A 235 -15.95 16.01 -9.07
N LEU A 236 -15.42 16.29 -7.87
CA LEU A 236 -15.91 15.65 -6.65
C LEU A 236 -17.41 15.92 -6.41
N ILE A 237 -17.87 17.15 -6.65
CA ILE A 237 -19.28 17.54 -6.51
C ILE A 237 -20.18 16.83 -7.52
N GLU A 238 -19.74 16.70 -8.77
CA GLU A 238 -20.46 15.99 -9.84
C GLU A 238 -20.71 14.53 -9.48
N TYR A 239 -19.74 13.89 -8.81
CA TYR A 239 -19.84 12.50 -8.37
C TYR A 239 -20.46 12.32 -6.97
N GLY A 240 -21.00 13.38 -6.37
CA GLY A 240 -21.79 13.27 -5.14
C GLY A 240 -21.03 13.56 -3.84
N ALA A 241 -19.94 14.34 -3.88
CA ALA A 241 -19.33 14.86 -2.66
C ALA A 241 -20.32 15.72 -1.87
N ASP A 242 -20.35 15.50 -0.56
CA ASP A 242 -21.19 16.25 0.37
C ASP A 242 -20.61 17.62 0.67
N VAL A 243 -21.12 18.63 -0.03
CA VAL A 243 -20.74 20.04 0.15
C VAL A 243 -21.06 20.62 1.53
N ASN A 244 -21.96 19.97 2.28
CA ASN A 244 -22.41 20.46 3.58
C ASN A 244 -21.69 19.77 4.74
N HIS A 245 -20.76 18.84 4.48
CA HIS A 245 -20.02 18.21 5.56
C HIS A 245 -19.17 19.24 6.31
N THR A 246 -19.33 19.25 7.63
CA THR A 246 -18.64 20.17 8.53
C THR A 246 -17.52 19.49 9.28
N THR A 247 -16.40 20.19 9.39
CA THR A 247 -15.24 19.78 10.19
C THR A 247 -15.02 20.73 11.36
N ARG A 248 -13.96 20.51 12.15
CA ARG A 248 -13.53 21.49 13.17
C ARG A 248 -13.22 22.86 12.57
N GLU A 249 -12.84 22.93 11.29
CA GLU A 249 -12.52 24.17 10.58
C GLU A 249 -13.71 24.73 9.78
N GLY A 250 -14.87 24.04 9.82
CA GLY A 250 -16.07 24.39 9.05
C GLY A 250 -16.28 23.51 7.81
N THR A 251 -17.12 23.99 6.90
CA THR A 251 -17.41 23.37 5.60
C THR A 251 -16.30 23.63 4.59
N ALA A 252 -16.35 22.96 3.43
CA ALA A 252 -15.46 23.27 2.30
C ALA A 252 -15.55 24.75 1.87
N LEU A 253 -16.74 25.36 1.97
CA LEU A 253 -16.93 26.79 1.67
C LEU A 253 -16.24 27.68 2.71
N ASP A 254 -16.29 27.31 4.00
CA ASP A 254 -15.60 28.03 5.06
C ASP A 254 -14.07 27.95 4.89
N THR A 255 -13.55 26.78 4.53
CA THR A 255 -12.14 26.59 4.16
C THR A 255 -11.73 27.50 3.00
N ALA A 256 -12.51 27.53 1.91
CA ALA A 256 -12.22 28.37 0.75
C ALA A 256 -12.16 29.86 1.10
N LYS A 257 -13.13 30.35 1.88
CA LYS A 257 -13.18 31.74 2.39
C LYS A 257 -11.96 32.06 3.26
N ASN A 258 -11.55 31.13 4.11
CA ASN A 258 -10.40 31.33 5.00
C ASN A 258 -9.07 31.34 4.24
N LEU A 259 -8.91 30.48 3.22
CA LEU A 259 -7.74 30.50 2.35
C LEU A 259 -7.67 31.79 1.52
N LEU A 260 -8.79 32.25 0.96
CA LEU A 260 -8.84 33.47 0.15
C LEU A 260 -8.35 34.71 0.90
N LYS A 261 -8.74 34.86 2.18
CA LYS A 261 -8.28 35.98 3.04
C LYS A 261 -6.76 36.02 3.23
N LYS A 262 -6.11 34.85 3.25
CA LYS A 262 -4.66 34.71 3.46
C LYS A 262 -3.87 34.72 2.16
N GLN A 263 -4.53 34.59 1.01
CA GLN A 263 -3.89 34.41 -0.27
C GLN A 263 -3.37 35.74 -0.85
N THR A 264 -2.15 35.72 -1.39
CA THR A 264 -1.52 36.86 -2.05
C THR A 264 -1.36 36.67 -3.56
N ASN A 265 -1.28 35.42 -4.03
CA ASN A 265 -1.18 35.09 -5.45
C ASN A 265 -2.51 35.34 -6.19
N SER A 266 -2.48 36.10 -7.30
CA SER A 266 -3.68 36.49 -8.05
C SER A 266 -4.38 35.31 -8.74
N SER A 267 -3.63 34.33 -9.24
CA SER A 267 -4.21 33.13 -9.87
C SER A 267 -4.93 32.28 -8.84
N ASP A 268 -4.29 32.05 -7.70
CA ASP A 268 -4.89 31.30 -6.60
C ASP A 268 -6.14 32.01 -6.04
N LYS A 269 -6.17 33.34 -6.02
CA LYS A 269 -7.37 34.10 -5.64
C LYS A 269 -8.52 33.84 -6.59
N GLN A 270 -8.28 33.95 -7.89
CA GLN A 270 -9.29 33.68 -8.91
C GLN A 270 -9.83 32.24 -8.80
N ASN A 271 -8.94 31.26 -8.60
CA ASN A 271 -9.33 29.87 -8.42
C ASN A 271 -10.18 29.67 -7.15
N LEU A 272 -9.82 30.29 -6.03
CA LEU A 272 -10.58 30.21 -4.79
C LEU A 272 -11.97 30.88 -4.91
N GLU A 273 -12.05 32.01 -5.62
CA GLU A 273 -13.34 32.66 -5.94
C GLU A 273 -14.24 31.77 -6.81
N GLU A 274 -13.66 31.08 -7.80
CA GLU A 274 -14.39 30.11 -8.63
C GLU A 274 -14.86 28.90 -7.80
N ILE A 275 -14.00 28.34 -6.95
CA ILE A 275 -14.35 27.27 -6.01
C ILE A 275 -15.51 27.69 -5.10
N MET A 276 -15.47 28.90 -4.55
CA MET A 276 -16.56 29.43 -3.73
C MET A 276 -17.88 29.49 -4.52
N LYS A 277 -17.85 29.98 -5.75
CA LYS A 277 -19.03 30.03 -6.62
C LYS A 277 -19.61 28.64 -6.90
N ILE A 278 -18.75 27.66 -7.18
CA ILE A 278 -19.15 26.26 -7.40
C ILE A 278 -19.86 25.70 -6.16
N LEU A 279 -19.24 25.85 -5.00
CA LEU A 279 -19.79 25.36 -3.72
C LEU A 279 -21.13 26.03 -3.38
N GLU A 280 -21.22 27.36 -3.49
CA GLU A 280 -22.44 28.11 -3.20
C GLU A 280 -23.60 27.71 -4.13
N ASN A 281 -23.32 27.51 -5.42
CA ASN A 281 -24.34 27.07 -6.38
C ASN A 281 -24.84 25.65 -6.05
N LYS A 282 -23.94 24.73 -5.67
CA LYS A 282 -24.34 23.38 -5.28
C LYS A 282 -25.16 23.37 -3.98
N MET A 283 -24.81 24.21 -3.01
CA MET A 283 -25.56 24.33 -1.75
C MET A 283 -26.99 24.86 -1.96
N LYS A 284 -27.20 25.74 -2.95
CA LYS A 284 -28.52 26.33 -3.28
C LYS A 284 -29.43 25.42 -4.11
N SER A 285 -28.89 24.37 -4.74
CA SER A 285 -29.63 23.48 -5.65
C SER A 285 -30.23 22.24 -4.96
N LYS A 286 -30.31 22.24 -3.62
CA LYS A 286 -30.95 21.20 -2.81
C LYS A 286 -32.37 21.58 -2.41
#